data_AF-A0A536FYF0-F1
#
_entry.id   AF-A0A536FYF0-F1
#
_cell.length_a   1.000
_cell.length_b   1.000
_cell.length_c   1.000
_cell.angle_alpha   90.00
_cell.angle_beta   90.00
_cell.angle_gamma   90.00
#
_symmetry.space_group_name_H-M   'P 1'
#
loop_
_entity.id
_entity.type
_entity.pdbx_description
1 polymer ?
#
loop_
_entity_poly.entity_id
_entity_poly.type
_entity_poly.pdbx_seq_one_letter_code
_entity_poly.pdbx_strand_id
1 'polypeptide(L)'
;MGYRRLANGRWGGPFGRSVGTLLTLTALLGASLGPAAGPAGAATDVGYQDGSYSGSAPTGREPQSKLWINDGIWWASMYSSTAGAVDIHRLDWATQTWIDTGVRIDERSKSAADTLWDGSKLYVVTAISDQSLSCSPSTSGDLSIR
;
A
#
# COMPACT_ATOMS: atom_id res chain seq x y z
N MET A 1 11.08 -19.47 -8.05
CA MET A 1 9.61 -19.51 -8.02
C MET A 1 9.08 -18.31 -8.78
N GLY A 2 8.34 -18.51 -9.86
CA GLY A 2 7.79 -17.44 -10.69
C GLY A 2 6.32 -17.71 -10.98
N TYR A 3 5.45 -16.76 -10.65
CA TYR A 3 4.04 -16.84 -11.01
C TYR A 3 3.84 -16.18 -12.38
N ARG A 4 3.70 -17.01 -13.42
CA ARG A 4 3.14 -16.57 -14.70
C ARG A 4 1.62 -16.66 -14.62
N ARG A 5 0.99 -15.50 -14.77
CA ARG A 5 -0.45 -15.34 -15.00
C ARG A 5 -0.80 -15.99 -16.34
N LEU A 6 -1.57 -17.07 -16.32
CA LEU A 6 -2.31 -17.53 -17.50
C LEU A 6 -3.64 -16.77 -17.56
N ALA A 7 -3.99 -16.34 -18.77
CA ALA A 7 -5.28 -15.79 -19.08
C ALA A 7 -6.37 -16.85 -18.83
N ASN A 8 -7.49 -16.44 -18.23
CA ASN A 8 -8.78 -17.17 -18.24
C ASN A 8 -9.05 -18.14 -17.08
N GLY A 9 -8.83 -17.72 -15.84
CA GLY A 9 -9.11 -18.48 -14.60
C GLY A 9 -10.45 -19.23 -14.53
N ARG A 10 -10.47 -20.50 -14.94
CA ARG A 10 -11.51 -21.48 -14.58
C ARG A 10 -10.88 -22.79 -14.16
N TRP A 11 -11.25 -23.25 -12.97
CA TRP A 11 -11.01 -24.60 -12.45
C TRP A 11 -12.23 -25.47 -12.83
N GLY A 12 -12.01 -26.67 -13.35
CA GLY A 12 -13.08 -27.61 -13.74
C GLY A 12 -12.88 -29.00 -13.12
N GLY A 13 -13.91 -29.52 -12.45
CA GLY A 13 -14.05 -30.93 -12.03
C GLY A 13 -14.99 -31.71 -12.97
N PRO A 14 -15.07 -33.06 -12.85
CA PRO A 14 -15.35 -33.90 -14.01
C PRO A 14 -16.77 -34.53 -14.08
N PHE A 15 -17.14 -34.86 -15.33
CA PHE A 15 -18.21 -35.75 -15.82
C PHE A 15 -19.69 -35.33 -15.69
N GLY A 16 -20.35 -35.28 -16.85
CA GLY A 16 -21.81 -35.29 -16.95
C GLY A 16 -22.31 -34.87 -18.33
N ARG A 17 -22.36 -35.83 -19.27
CA ARG A 17 -22.97 -35.65 -20.61
C ARG A 17 -24.46 -35.39 -20.43
N SER A 18 -25.02 -34.38 -21.11
CA SER A 18 -26.36 -34.46 -21.71
C SER A 18 -26.58 -33.29 -22.67
N VAL A 19 -26.83 -33.66 -23.92
CA VAL A 19 -27.47 -32.87 -24.97
C VAL A 19 -28.90 -32.54 -24.51
N GLY A 20 -29.38 -31.32 -24.72
CA GLY A 20 -30.78 -31.01 -24.45
C GLY A 20 -31.18 -29.55 -24.57
N THR A 21 -31.60 -29.18 -25.78
CA THR A 21 -32.76 -28.33 -26.07
C THR A 21 -32.76 -26.85 -25.66
N LEU A 22 -32.77 -26.04 -26.72
CA LEU A 22 -33.18 -24.65 -26.83
C LEU A 22 -34.51 -24.36 -26.09
N LEU A 23 -34.52 -23.38 -25.19
CA LEU A 23 -35.73 -22.72 -24.70
C LEU A 23 -35.49 -21.21 -24.69
N THR A 24 -36.08 -20.56 -25.69
CA THR A 24 -36.24 -19.11 -25.79
C THR A 24 -37.10 -18.60 -24.64
N LEU A 25 -36.62 -17.60 -23.91
CA LEU A 25 -37.47 -16.77 -23.04
C LEU A 25 -37.16 -15.30 -23.30
N THR A 26 -38.07 -14.64 -24.01
CA THR A 26 -38.13 -13.18 -24.19
C THR A 26 -38.57 -12.54 -22.88
N ALA A 27 -37.88 -11.51 -22.40
CA ALA A 27 -38.40 -10.63 -21.35
C ALA A 27 -37.99 -9.17 -21.61
N LEU A 28 -38.99 -8.33 -21.42
CA LEU A 28 -39.20 -6.97 -21.92
C LEU A 28 -38.09 -5.94 -21.62
N LEU A 29 -37.88 -5.05 -22.60
CA LEU A 29 -37.36 -3.70 -22.39
C LEU A 29 -38.28 -2.92 -21.46
N GLY A 30 -37.83 -2.68 -20.22
CA GLY A 30 -38.36 -1.65 -19.35
C GLY A 30 -37.34 -0.53 -19.22
N ALA A 31 -37.49 0.54 -20.01
CA ALA A 31 -36.70 1.76 -19.83
C ALA A 31 -37.28 2.54 -18.63
N SER A 32 -36.76 2.26 -17.42
CA SER A 32 -36.97 3.15 -16.28
C SER A 32 -36.01 4.33 -16.39
N LEU A 33 -36.54 5.52 -16.70
CA LEU A 33 -35.84 6.78 -16.48
C LEU A 33 -35.75 7.00 -14.97
N GLY A 34 -34.71 6.44 -14.33
CA GLY A 34 -34.32 6.81 -12.98
C GLY A 34 -33.74 8.23 -12.94
N PRO A 35 -33.77 8.92 -11.78
CA PRO A 35 -33.18 10.24 -11.66
C PRO A 35 -31.70 10.18 -12.04
N ALA A 36 -31.27 11.11 -12.90
CA ALA A 36 -29.85 11.29 -13.19
C ALA A 36 -29.15 11.65 -11.88
N ALA A 37 -28.36 10.72 -11.34
CA ALA A 37 -27.46 11.01 -10.24
C ALA A 37 -26.49 12.10 -10.72
N GLY A 38 -26.58 13.29 -10.12
CA GLY A 38 -25.56 14.32 -10.30
C GLY A 38 -24.20 13.78 -9.83
N PRO A 39 -23.08 14.36 -10.31
CA PRO A 39 -21.77 13.93 -9.85
C PRO A 39 -21.72 14.01 -8.32
N ALA A 40 -21.46 12.88 -7.67
CA ALA A 40 -21.24 12.85 -6.24
C ALA A 40 -20.04 13.77 -5.93
N GLY A 41 -20.23 14.76 -5.07
CA GLY A 41 -19.14 15.60 -4.60
C GLY A 41 -18.06 14.70 -3.99
N ALA A 42 -16.81 14.88 -4.41
CA ALA A 42 -15.70 14.17 -3.81
C ALA A 42 -15.71 14.47 -2.30
N ALA A 43 -15.68 13.44 -1.46
CA ALA A 43 -15.50 13.63 -0.03
C ALA A 43 -14.20 14.42 0.16
N THR A 44 -14.28 15.58 0.82
CA THR A 44 -13.09 16.40 1.11
C THR A 44 -12.23 15.79 2.21
N ASP A 45 -12.71 14.71 2.84
CA ASP A 45 -12.06 13.99 3.93
C ASP A 45 -11.96 12.51 3.55
N VAL A 46 -10.86 12.13 2.90
CA VAL A 46 -10.60 10.77 2.39
C VAL A 46 -9.67 9.97 3.30
N GLY A 47 -9.55 10.35 4.58
CA GLY A 47 -8.67 9.66 5.53
C GLY A 47 -8.97 10.01 6.99
N TYR A 48 -8.16 9.45 7.89
CA TYR A 48 -8.23 9.70 9.32
C TYR A 48 -6.90 10.28 9.77
N GLN A 49 -6.96 11.43 10.45
CA GLN A 49 -5.78 12.01 11.07
C GLN A 49 -5.47 11.26 12.35
N ASP A 50 -4.25 10.76 12.44
CA ASP A 50 -3.74 10.10 13.64
C ASP A 50 -2.24 10.38 13.81
N GLY A 51 -1.76 10.28 15.05
CA GLY A 51 -0.37 10.45 15.42
C GLY A 51 0.14 11.89 15.32
N SER A 52 1.29 12.13 15.93
CA SER A 52 2.04 13.37 15.82
C SER A 52 3.52 13.06 15.85
N TYR A 53 4.30 13.82 15.09
CA TYR A 53 5.75 13.69 15.05
C TYR A 53 6.42 15.06 15.14
N SER A 54 7.66 15.08 15.61
CA SER A 54 8.52 16.25 15.59
C SER A 54 9.77 15.96 14.75
N GLY A 55 10.35 16.99 14.13
CA GLY A 55 11.51 16.84 13.25
C GLY A 55 11.14 16.57 11.78
N SER A 56 12.07 15.95 11.03
CA SER A 56 11.90 15.71 9.59
C SER A 56 10.83 14.66 9.30
N ALA A 57 10.01 14.88 8.27
CA ALA A 57 8.89 14.04 7.85
C ALA A 57 9.24 12.53 7.83
N PRO A 58 8.80 11.74 8.83
CA PRO A 58 9.26 10.36 9.03
C PRO A 58 8.78 9.41 7.92
N THR A 59 7.70 9.75 7.22
CA THR A 59 7.14 8.97 6.12
C THR A 59 7.27 9.65 4.76
N GLY A 60 7.79 10.88 4.70
CA GLY A 60 7.71 11.77 3.53
C GLY A 60 8.67 11.47 2.37
N ARG A 61 9.50 10.42 2.46
CA ARG A 61 10.45 10.04 1.40
C ARG A 61 9.87 8.96 0.48
N GLU A 62 10.22 9.08 -0.80
CA GLU A 62 9.97 8.27 -2.01
C GLU A 62 9.85 6.74 -1.78
N PRO A 63 9.23 5.97 -2.70
CA PRO A 63 8.28 4.92 -2.36
C PRO A 63 8.92 3.80 -1.54
N GLN A 64 8.85 3.97 -0.22
CA GLN A 64 9.19 2.93 0.74
C GLN A 64 7.95 2.09 1.02
N SER A 65 8.12 0.78 1.05
CA SER A 65 7.06 -0.18 1.39
C SER A 65 6.90 -0.19 2.91
N LYS A 66 6.22 0.85 3.43
CA LYS A 66 6.03 1.06 4.88
C LYS A 66 4.79 0.38 5.44
N LEU A 67 3.92 -0.17 4.58
CA LEU A 67 2.66 -0.81 4.95
C LEU A 67 2.57 -2.24 4.43
N TRP A 68 1.95 -3.11 5.22
CA TRP A 68 1.57 -4.46 4.80
C TRP A 68 0.26 -4.89 5.45
N ILE A 69 -0.36 -5.93 4.90
CA ILE A 69 -1.57 -6.56 5.46
C ILE A 69 -1.20 -7.96 5.91
N ASN A 70 -1.59 -8.31 7.14
CA ASN A 70 -1.59 -9.68 7.63
C ASN A 70 -2.87 -9.93 8.45
N ASP A 71 -3.55 -11.05 8.18
CA ASP A 71 -4.79 -11.46 8.87
C ASP A 71 -5.91 -10.40 8.90
N GLY A 72 -6.06 -9.65 7.80
CA GLY A 72 -7.09 -8.59 7.66
C GLY A 72 -6.77 -7.30 8.42
N ILE A 73 -5.60 -7.22 9.04
CA ILE A 73 -5.15 -6.05 9.79
C ILE A 73 -4.05 -5.35 8.99
N TRP A 74 -4.14 -4.02 8.94
CA TRP A 74 -3.05 -3.19 8.42
C TRP A 74 -1.98 -2.99 9.46
N TRP A 75 -0.75 -3.08 8.99
CA TRP A 75 0.45 -2.86 9.77
C TRP A 75 1.34 -1.85 9.07
N ALA A 76 2.17 -1.16 9.85
CA ALA A 76 3.10 -0.20 9.30
C ALA A 76 4.40 -0.10 10.11
N SER A 77 5.47 0.28 9.43
CA SER A 77 6.69 0.78 10.06
C SER A 77 6.53 2.28 10.25
N MET A 78 6.36 2.75 11.48
CA MET A 78 6.10 4.16 11.79
C MET A 78 7.02 4.67 12.89
N TYR A 79 7.27 5.98 12.90
CA TYR A 79 8.05 6.63 13.94
C TYR A 79 7.26 6.64 15.26
N SER A 80 7.87 6.11 16.32
CA SER A 80 7.39 6.21 17.69
C SER A 80 8.08 7.36 18.40
N SER A 81 7.31 8.36 18.83
CA SER A 81 7.83 9.52 19.57
C SER A 81 8.35 9.14 20.96
N THR A 82 7.74 8.13 21.59
CA THR A 82 8.19 7.54 22.85
C THR A 82 9.56 6.89 22.70
N ALA A 83 9.78 6.19 21.59
CA ALA A 83 10.96 5.39 21.35
C ALA A 83 12.09 6.15 20.63
N GLY A 84 11.78 7.28 19.99
CA GLY A 84 12.73 8.07 19.20
C GLY A 84 13.23 7.37 17.94
N ALA A 85 12.51 6.37 17.45
CA ALA A 85 12.90 5.49 16.35
C ALA A 85 11.67 4.86 15.67
N VAL A 86 11.91 3.98 14.69
CA VAL A 86 10.84 3.31 13.94
C VAL A 86 10.45 1.98 14.59
N ASP A 87 9.16 1.86 14.92
CA ASP A 87 8.55 0.68 15.52
C ASP A 87 7.43 0.13 14.63
N ILE A 88 7.07 -1.14 14.84
CA ILE A 88 5.92 -1.77 14.18
C ILE A 88 4.63 -1.27 14.83
N HIS A 89 3.72 -0.76 14.00
CA HIS A 89 2.39 -0.31 14.40
C HIS A 89 1.30 -1.16 13.75
N ARG A 90 0.16 -1.27 14.43
CA ARG A 90 -1.03 -1.97 13.97
C ARG A 90 -2.21 -1.00 13.90
N LEU A 91 -2.93 -0.98 12.80
CA LEU A 91 -4.16 -0.19 12.69
C LEU A 91 -5.28 -0.83 13.52
N ASP A 92 -5.89 -0.03 14.39
CA ASP A 92 -7.20 -0.32 14.98
C ASP A 92 -8.29 0.24 14.06
N TRP A 93 -9.04 -0.64 13.42
CA TRP A 93 -10.13 -0.27 12.52
C TRP A 93 -11.31 0.43 13.23
N ALA A 94 -11.54 0.12 14.52
CA ALA A 94 -12.68 0.66 15.25
C ALA A 94 -12.50 2.14 15.56
N THR A 95 -11.26 2.54 15.87
CA THR A 95 -10.90 3.90 16.24
C THR A 95 -10.16 4.66 15.13
N GLN A 96 -9.75 3.96 14.06
CA GLN A 96 -8.94 4.50 12.97
C GLN A 96 -7.60 5.08 13.46
N THR A 97 -6.99 4.42 14.45
CA THR A 97 -5.73 4.83 15.08
C THR A 97 -4.66 3.75 14.95
N TRP A 98 -3.41 4.16 14.80
CA TRP A 98 -2.24 3.30 14.79
C TRP A 98 -1.75 3.05 16.22
N ILE A 99 -1.72 1.78 16.60
CA ILE A 99 -1.24 1.33 17.91
C ILE A 99 0.20 0.87 17.75
N ASP A 100 1.12 1.52 18.47
CA ASP A 100 2.50 1.07 18.63
C ASP A 100 2.54 -0.28 19.36
N THR A 101 3.24 -1.26 18.79
CA THR A 101 3.44 -2.56 19.43
C THR A 101 4.64 -2.61 20.36
N GLY A 102 5.51 -1.59 20.29
CA GLY A 102 6.80 -1.56 20.97
C GLY A 102 7.87 -2.46 20.33
N VAL A 103 7.58 -3.09 19.19
CA VAL A 103 8.55 -3.91 18.46
C VAL A 103 9.41 -2.99 17.60
N ARG A 104 10.65 -2.79 18.07
CA ARG A 104 11.66 -1.99 17.39
C ARG A 104 12.13 -2.63 16.08
N ILE A 105 12.16 -1.84 15.01
CA ILE A 105 12.75 -2.28 13.73
C ILE A 105 14.27 -2.05 13.72
N ASP A 106 14.72 -0.88 14.16
CA ASP A 106 16.13 -0.50 14.15
C ASP A 106 16.42 0.54 15.23
N GLU A 107 17.48 0.33 15.99
CA GLU A 107 17.87 1.20 17.12
C GLU A 107 18.39 2.57 16.67
N ARG A 108 18.78 2.70 15.40
CA ARG A 108 19.38 3.93 14.86
C ARG A 108 18.28 4.93 14.54
N SER A 109 18.24 6.05 15.26
CA SER A 109 17.19 7.08 15.16
C SER A 109 16.96 7.68 13.77
N LYS A 110 17.91 7.53 12.83
CA LYS A 110 17.83 8.02 11.45
C LYS A 110 17.65 6.92 10.40
N SER A 111 17.38 5.68 10.81
CA SER A 111 17.12 4.59 9.88
C SER A 111 15.76 4.75 9.22
N ALA A 112 15.69 4.45 7.93
CA ALA A 112 14.45 4.15 7.23
C ALA A 112 14.31 2.62 7.08
N ALA A 113 13.07 2.14 6.97
CA ALA A 113 12.75 0.73 6.82
C ALA A 113 11.85 0.49 5.62
N ASP A 114 12.16 -0.57 4.86
CA ASP A 114 11.30 -1.16 3.84
C ASP A 114 10.86 -2.54 4.28
N THR A 115 9.56 -2.80 4.17
CA THR A 115 8.93 -4.03 4.65
C THR A 115 8.25 -4.79 3.52
N LEU A 116 8.36 -6.11 3.56
CA LEU A 116 7.66 -7.03 2.65
C LEU A 116 7.10 -8.21 3.45
N TRP A 117 5.78 -8.37 3.41
CA TRP A 117 5.11 -9.58 3.89
C TRP A 117 4.96 -10.58 2.73
N ASP A 118 5.45 -11.81 2.91
CA ASP A 118 5.36 -12.86 1.88
C ASP A 118 4.17 -13.83 2.06
N GLY A 119 3.34 -13.61 3.09
CA GLY A 119 2.27 -14.53 3.51
C GLY A 119 2.62 -15.38 4.72
N SER A 120 3.89 -15.42 5.14
CA SER A 120 4.36 -16.17 6.33
C SER A 120 5.42 -15.43 7.14
N LYS A 121 6.23 -14.58 6.50
CA LYS A 121 7.33 -13.85 7.11
C LYS A 121 7.31 -12.40 6.70
N LEU A 122 7.69 -11.55 7.65
CA LEU A 122 7.99 -10.16 7.41
C LEU A 122 9.49 -10.03 7.17
N TYR A 123 9.86 -9.57 5.98
CA TYR A 123 11.21 -9.13 5.67
C TYR A 123 11.30 -7.64 5.89
N VAL A 124 12.36 -7.21 6.55
CA VAL A 124 12.63 -5.79 6.82
C VAL A 124 14.06 -5.48 6.43
N VAL A 125 14.23 -4.44 5.63
CA VAL A 125 15.55 -3.90 5.26
C VAL A 125 15.64 -2.49 5.81
N THR A 126 16.72 -2.19 6.51
CA THR A 126 16.96 -0.85 7.04
C THR A 126 18.23 -0.22 6.52
N ALA A 127 18.17 1.09 6.32
CA ALA A 127 19.30 1.88 5.89
C ALA A 127 19.30 3.23 6.60
N ILE A 128 20.49 3.75 6.90
CA ILE A 128 20.69 5.17 7.15
C ILE A 128 21.08 5.76 5.81
N SER A 129 20.21 6.56 5.23
CA SER A 129 20.56 7.34 4.05
C SER A 129 21.58 8.42 4.44
N ASP A 130 22.80 8.34 3.91
CA ASP A 130 23.66 9.51 3.80
C ASP A 130 23.11 10.40 2.68
N GLN A 131 22.73 11.61 3.02
CA GLN A 131 21.99 12.53 2.14
C GLN A 131 22.90 13.20 1.08
N SER A 132 24.13 12.72 0.90
CA SER A 132 25.12 13.29 0.00
C SER A 132 24.85 13.02 -1.50
N LEU A 133 23.86 12.20 -1.83
CA LEU A 133 23.52 11.84 -3.22
C LEU A 133 22.17 12.43 -3.67
N SER A 134 21.93 13.72 -3.45
CA SER A 134 21.02 14.47 -4.31
C SER A 134 21.74 14.75 -5.64
N CYS A 135 21.66 13.81 -6.59
CA CYS A 135 22.28 13.99 -7.89
C CYS A 135 21.49 15.01 -8.72
N SER A 136 21.84 16.28 -8.59
CA SER A 136 22.09 17.06 -9.80
C SER A 136 23.52 16.70 -10.20
N PRO A 137 23.80 16.10 -11.37
CA PRO A 137 25.15 16.20 -11.89
C PRO A 137 25.46 17.69 -11.93
N SER A 138 26.56 18.13 -11.33
CA SER A 138 27.05 19.48 -11.59
C SER A 138 27.27 19.54 -13.10
N THR A 139 26.40 20.25 -13.82
CA THR A 139 26.72 20.72 -15.15
C THR A 139 27.82 21.76 -14.97
N SER A 140 29.01 21.30 -14.61
CA SER A 140 30.24 22.10 -14.68
C SER A 140 30.65 22.12 -16.14
N GLY A 141 29.80 22.77 -16.94
CA GLY A 141 30.15 23.31 -18.24
C GLY A 141 30.84 24.64 -18.01
N ASP A 142 32.03 24.61 -17.43
CA ASP A 142 33.03 25.65 -17.63
C ASP A 142 34.22 24.99 -18.31
N LEU A 143 34.13 24.88 -19.63
CA LEU A 143 35.26 24.62 -20.51
C LEU A 143 35.92 25.95 -20.85
N SER A 144 36.62 26.56 -19.90
CA SER A 144 37.58 27.63 -20.20
C SER A 144 38.97 27.03 -20.40
N ILE A 145 39.21 26.58 -21.63
CA ILE A 145 40.57 26.53 -22.18
C ILE A 145 41.03 27.96 -22.44
N ARG A 146 41.94 28.47 -21.59
CA ARG A 146 42.98 29.44 -21.95
C ARG A 146 44.24 29.18 -21.13
#